data_AF-H6SQT1-F1
#
_entry.id   AF-H6SQT1-F1
#
_cell.length_a   1.000
_cell.length_b   1.000
_cell.length_c   1.000
_cell.angle_alpha   90.00
_cell.angle_beta   90.00
_cell.angle_gamma   90.00
#
_symmetry.space_group_name_H-M   'P 1'
#
loop_
_entity.id
_entity.type
_entity.pdbx_description
1 polymer ?
#
loop_
_entity_poly.entity_id
_entity_poly.type
_entity_poly.pdbx_seq_one_letter_code
_entity_poly.pdbx_strand_id
1 'polypeptide(L)'
;MLASRRVTPLCARAVSTPRPGPATCSRIPPASTPPPSCPTSRQRVSRRSRSKDASAARPTSPRSCARCAPPSTAKPVPPTPPPGTSWKARAAPRVRTGVTGVKRRKETALMLEIALGPLTYNWSTAKRAAFYAAVAAEPTFDVVYIGETICAKRQAINGPVMAEAAAALEAAGRTVVHSTLSLATTDPERRAIADLTGEPSLKVEANDAGALRGLSGRPHYVGPHINCYNTGTLEVLAARGAMSICLPWELDRKSIAILAKRGRELGMDVEVEVLGKAPLAISARCHHARAYGMTKDGCQYVCDRDNEGMAVDTLDGQSFLTLNGLQTQAHAVTLLVAEIPTLVDMGVNRLRLSPLDLDMGAAARIYRQLLDGALTPAAAEEQMIALLGEREPANGFFYGVEGATWAA
;
A
#
# COMPACT_ATOMS: atom_id res chain seq x y z
N MET A 1 68.65 -11.43 -9.58
CA MET A 1 67.52 -12.34 -9.91
C MET A 1 66.29 -11.44 -9.99
N LEU A 2 65.58 -11.33 -11.13
CA LEU A 2 64.76 -12.35 -11.81
C LEU A 2 63.64 -12.88 -10.90
N ALA A 3 62.35 -12.77 -11.24
CA ALA A 3 61.74 -12.09 -12.40
C ALA A 3 60.27 -11.69 -12.09
N SER A 4 59.72 -10.72 -12.82
CA SER A 4 58.29 -10.43 -12.79
C SER A 4 57.51 -11.43 -13.67
N ARG A 5 56.22 -11.64 -13.35
CA ARG A 5 55.26 -12.27 -14.28
C ARG A 5 53.98 -11.45 -14.35
N ARG A 6 53.79 -10.76 -15.47
CA ARG A 6 52.46 -10.40 -15.99
C ARG A 6 51.99 -11.53 -16.90
N VAL A 7 50.70 -11.85 -16.88
CA VAL A 7 50.00 -12.50 -18.00
C VAL A 7 48.66 -11.79 -18.16
N THR A 8 48.37 -11.32 -19.38
CA THR A 8 47.15 -10.62 -19.78
C THR A 8 46.07 -11.60 -20.31
N PRO A 9 44.79 -11.20 -20.41
CA PRO A 9 43.70 -12.12 -20.77
C PRO A 9 43.68 -12.48 -22.26
N LEU A 10 43.07 -13.63 -22.58
CA LEU A 10 42.70 -13.98 -23.94
C LEU A 10 41.36 -13.30 -24.31
N CYS A 11 41.35 -12.51 -25.39
CA CYS A 11 40.71 -12.88 -26.65
C CYS A 11 40.59 -11.68 -27.59
N ALA A 12 41.16 -11.79 -28.80
CA ALA A 12 40.89 -10.88 -29.89
C ALA A 12 40.91 -11.63 -31.23
N ARG A 13 39.78 -11.61 -31.95
CA ARG A 13 39.73 -11.82 -33.40
C ARG A 13 38.66 -10.90 -33.98
N ALA A 14 39.09 -9.95 -34.80
CA ALA A 14 38.20 -9.14 -35.62
C ALA A 14 37.94 -9.84 -36.97
N VAL A 15 36.75 -9.64 -37.53
CA VAL A 15 36.44 -9.92 -38.94
C VAL A 15 35.67 -8.70 -39.49
N SER A 16 35.86 -8.41 -40.77
CA SER A 16 35.54 -7.14 -41.43
C SER A 16 34.05 -6.84 -41.64
N THR A 17 33.71 -5.56 -41.55
CA THR A 17 32.50 -4.95 -42.11
C THR A 17 32.49 -4.94 -43.65
N PRO A 18 31.31 -5.04 -44.28
CA PRO A 18 31.03 -4.41 -45.57
C PRO A 18 30.02 -3.26 -45.46
N ARG A 19 30.23 -2.16 -46.19
CA ARG A 19 29.18 -1.18 -46.53
C ARG A 19 28.47 -1.63 -47.81
N PRO A 20 27.21 -1.23 -48.01
CA PRO A 20 26.76 -0.80 -49.33
C PRO A 20 26.23 0.65 -49.36
N GLY A 21 26.23 1.24 -50.56
CA GLY A 21 25.68 2.56 -50.86
C GLY A 21 24.24 2.53 -51.41
N PRO A 22 23.72 3.65 -51.94
CA PRO A 22 22.28 3.91 -52.00
C PRO A 22 21.58 3.61 -53.35
N ALA A 23 20.41 2.98 -53.26
CA ALA A 23 19.32 2.86 -54.26
C ALA A 23 18.13 2.16 -53.56
N THR A 24 16.85 2.32 -53.88
CA THR A 24 16.12 3.22 -54.82
C THR A 24 14.67 3.36 -54.31
N CYS A 25 13.93 4.39 -54.75
CA CYS A 25 12.51 4.54 -54.43
C CYS A 25 11.62 3.64 -55.31
N SER A 26 10.72 2.87 -54.70
CA SER A 26 9.63 2.15 -55.39
C SER A 26 8.34 2.18 -54.57
N ARG A 27 7.22 2.54 -55.22
CA ARG A 27 5.85 2.59 -54.66
C ARG A 27 5.14 1.26 -54.88
N ILE A 28 4.16 0.89 -54.03
CA ILE A 28 2.96 0.04 -54.27
C ILE A 28 2.35 -0.39 -52.90
N PRO A 29 1.02 -0.47 -52.71
CA PRO A 29 -0.07 0.50 -52.94
C PRO A 29 -0.77 0.90 -51.59
N PRO A 30 -1.85 1.70 -51.53
CA PRO A 30 -2.59 1.91 -50.27
C PRO A 30 -3.48 0.70 -49.90
N ALA A 31 -3.54 0.35 -48.61
CA ALA A 31 -4.44 -0.67 -48.08
C ALA A 31 -5.85 -0.10 -47.81
N SER A 32 -6.89 -0.92 -48.03
CA SER A 32 -8.30 -0.52 -47.94
C SER A 32 -8.90 -0.61 -46.53
N THR A 33 -9.69 0.42 -46.19
CA THR A 33 -10.92 0.42 -45.36
C THR A 33 -11.01 -0.49 -44.12
N PRO A 34 -11.18 0.06 -42.89
CA PRO A 34 -11.43 -0.76 -41.71
C PRO A 34 -12.86 -1.37 -41.69
N PRO A 35 -13.06 -2.54 -41.07
CA PRO A 35 -14.38 -3.11 -40.82
C PRO A 35 -15.15 -2.34 -39.71
N PRO A 36 -16.49 -2.44 -39.65
CA PRO A 36 -17.33 -1.60 -38.79
C PRO A 36 -17.28 -1.96 -37.29
N SER A 37 -17.67 -0.98 -36.48
CA SER A 37 -17.74 -1.05 -35.02
C SER A 37 -18.70 -2.12 -34.48
N CYS A 38 -18.28 -2.85 -33.45
CA CYS A 38 -19.15 -3.77 -32.71
C CYS A 38 -20.09 -3.00 -31.75
N PRO A 39 -21.42 -3.26 -31.75
CA PRO A 39 -22.38 -2.50 -30.95
C PRO A 39 -22.38 -2.87 -29.46
N THR A 40 -22.69 -1.89 -28.60
CA THR A 40 -22.68 -2.04 -27.14
C THR A 40 -23.81 -2.93 -26.62
N SER A 41 -23.46 -3.97 -25.87
CA SER A 41 -24.39 -4.94 -25.29
C SER A 41 -25.05 -4.43 -23.98
N ARG A 42 -25.88 -3.38 -24.08
CA ARG A 42 -26.74 -2.91 -22.97
C ARG A 42 -27.73 -4.01 -22.56
N GLN A 43 -27.40 -4.85 -21.57
CA GLN A 43 -28.32 -5.86 -21.03
C GLN A 43 -29.49 -5.21 -20.29
N ARG A 44 -30.65 -5.17 -20.96
CA ARG A 44 -31.88 -4.56 -20.45
C ARG A 44 -32.73 -5.61 -19.71
N VAL A 45 -32.56 -5.71 -18.39
CA VAL A 45 -33.37 -6.62 -17.54
C VAL A 45 -34.85 -6.28 -17.67
N SER A 46 -35.67 -7.24 -18.12
CA SER A 46 -37.09 -7.03 -18.41
C SER A 46 -37.98 -7.23 -17.17
N ARG A 47 -38.57 -6.14 -16.68
CA ARG A 47 -39.67 -6.22 -15.70
C ARG A 47 -40.91 -6.83 -16.38
N ARG A 48 -41.37 -8.00 -15.94
CA ARG A 48 -42.74 -8.47 -16.19
C ARG A 48 -43.67 -8.00 -15.07
N SER A 49 -44.40 -6.91 -15.31
CA SER A 49 -45.61 -6.59 -14.57
C SER A 49 -46.77 -7.48 -15.02
N ARG A 50 -47.65 -7.84 -14.08
CA ARG A 50 -49.06 -8.17 -14.37
C ARG A 50 -49.94 -7.39 -13.40
N SER A 51 -51.10 -6.97 -13.89
CA SER A 51 -52.00 -6.03 -13.22
C SER A 51 -53.03 -6.72 -12.33
N LYS A 52 -53.68 -5.89 -11.50
CA LYS A 52 -54.85 -6.20 -10.67
C LYS A 52 -56.14 -6.31 -11.54
N ASP A 53 -57.36 -6.54 -11.03
CA ASP A 53 -57.89 -6.72 -9.65
C ASP A 53 -58.56 -8.13 -9.52
N ALA A 54 -59.73 -8.49 -8.94
CA ALA A 54 -60.86 -7.78 -8.33
C ALA A 54 -61.77 -8.71 -7.47
N SER A 55 -62.91 -8.18 -7.01
CA SER A 55 -64.14 -8.86 -6.56
C SER A 55 -64.07 -9.91 -5.42
N ALA A 56 -64.11 -9.38 -4.19
CA ALA A 56 -65.05 -9.71 -3.10
C ALA A 56 -65.64 -11.15 -2.92
N ALA A 57 -65.40 -11.73 -1.74
CA ALA A 57 -66.44 -12.37 -0.90
C ALA A 57 -66.00 -12.52 0.58
N ARG A 58 -66.96 -12.39 1.51
CA ARG A 58 -66.96 -12.98 2.87
C ARG A 58 -68.26 -13.78 2.99
N PRO A 59 -68.30 -14.94 3.69
CA PRO A 59 -68.65 -14.88 5.12
C PRO A 59 -68.08 -16.04 5.99
N THR A 60 -68.56 -16.10 7.24
CA THR A 60 -68.60 -17.25 8.18
C THR A 60 -67.31 -17.97 8.59
N SER A 61 -66.97 -17.83 9.87
CA SER A 61 -66.56 -18.96 10.73
C SER A 61 -67.82 -19.64 11.31
N PRO A 62 -67.74 -20.74 12.11
CA PRO A 62 -66.56 -21.46 12.57
C PRO A 62 -66.62 -23.00 12.39
N ARG A 63 -65.46 -23.66 12.53
CA ARG A 63 -65.30 -24.97 13.18
C ARG A 63 -63.85 -25.17 13.61
N SER A 64 -63.66 -25.84 14.74
CA SER A 64 -62.36 -26.04 15.38
C SER A 64 -61.63 -27.28 14.85
N CYS A 65 -60.32 -27.16 14.70
CA CYS A 65 -59.40 -28.31 14.77
C CYS A 65 -58.15 -27.86 15.51
N ALA A 66 -57.68 -28.65 16.47
CA ALA A 66 -56.66 -28.23 17.43
C ALA A 66 -55.30 -28.90 17.15
N ARG A 67 -54.35 -28.13 16.62
CA ARG A 67 -52.88 -28.29 16.81
C ARG A 67 -52.11 -27.14 16.14
N CYS A 68 -50.85 -26.95 16.57
CA CYS A 68 -49.85 -26.09 15.95
C CYS A 68 -50.13 -24.57 15.96
N ALA A 69 -50.06 -23.95 17.15
CA ALA A 69 -49.67 -22.55 17.29
C ALA A 69 -48.18 -22.48 17.69
N PRO A 70 -47.37 -21.57 17.12
CA PRO A 70 -45.98 -21.39 17.54
C PRO A 70 -45.89 -20.59 18.86
N PRO A 71 -44.97 -20.92 19.79
CA PRO A 71 -44.76 -20.16 21.01
C PRO A 71 -44.05 -18.82 20.75
N SER A 72 -44.26 -17.85 21.64
CA SER A 72 -43.70 -16.50 21.54
C SER A 72 -42.20 -16.44 21.88
N THR A 73 -41.51 -15.43 21.35
CA THR A 73 -40.06 -15.23 21.49
C THR A 73 -39.67 -14.64 22.85
N ALA A 74 -39.22 -15.50 23.77
CA ALA A 74 -38.44 -15.07 24.93
C ALA A 74 -37.03 -14.62 24.50
N LYS A 75 -36.47 -13.59 25.14
CA LYS A 75 -35.08 -13.15 24.92
C LYS A 75 -34.10 -14.19 25.49
N PRO A 76 -32.99 -14.53 24.79
CA PRO A 76 -31.97 -15.40 25.35
C PRO A 76 -31.22 -14.68 26.49
N VAL A 77 -31.03 -15.38 27.60
CA VAL A 77 -30.15 -14.99 28.71
C VAL A 77 -28.75 -15.54 28.43
N PRO A 78 -27.65 -14.77 28.60
CA PRO A 78 -26.30 -15.28 28.40
C PRO A 78 -25.94 -16.36 29.44
N PRO A 79 -25.14 -17.37 29.09
CA PRO A 79 -24.77 -18.44 30.02
C PRO A 79 -23.86 -17.92 31.13
N THR A 80 -24.10 -18.37 32.36
CA THR A 80 -23.22 -18.14 33.51
C THR A 80 -21.87 -18.85 33.31
N PRO A 81 -20.74 -18.20 33.65
CA PRO A 81 -19.42 -18.82 33.57
C PRO A 81 -19.26 -19.92 34.63
N PRO A 82 -18.43 -20.95 34.39
CA PRO A 82 -18.19 -22.02 35.35
C PRO A 82 -17.50 -21.49 36.63
N PRO A 83 -17.85 -22.01 37.82
CA PRO A 83 -17.20 -21.60 39.06
C PRO A 83 -15.77 -22.14 39.12
N GLY A 84 -14.79 -21.27 39.40
CA GLY A 84 -13.46 -21.73 39.83
C GLY A 84 -12.23 -21.30 39.03
N THR A 85 -12.20 -20.15 38.35
CA THR A 85 -10.92 -19.49 38.00
C THR A 85 -10.94 -18.01 38.37
N SER A 86 -10.43 -17.68 39.56
CA SER A 86 -10.28 -16.29 39.98
C SER A 86 -9.17 -15.59 39.19
N TRP A 87 -9.54 -14.69 38.28
CA TRP A 87 -8.61 -13.74 37.64
C TRP A 87 -8.17 -12.64 38.63
N LYS A 88 -7.51 -13.05 39.72
CA LYS A 88 -6.70 -12.12 40.52
C LYS A 88 -5.56 -11.66 39.62
N ALA A 89 -5.46 -10.35 39.38
CA ALA A 89 -4.33 -9.76 38.68
C ALA A 89 -3.02 -10.13 39.39
N ARG A 90 -2.27 -11.07 38.83
CA ARG A 90 -0.92 -11.36 39.31
C ARG A 90 -0.05 -10.19 38.87
N ALA A 91 0.58 -9.50 39.82
CA ALA A 91 1.58 -8.50 39.50
C ALA A 91 2.64 -9.13 38.58
N ALA A 92 2.98 -8.44 37.49
CA ALA A 92 3.96 -8.95 36.54
C ALA A 92 5.30 -9.23 37.27
N PRO A 93 6.02 -10.31 36.91
CA PRO A 93 7.35 -10.56 37.47
C PRO A 93 8.23 -9.34 37.26
N ARG A 94 8.91 -8.87 38.31
CA ARG A 94 9.94 -7.82 38.17
C ARG A 94 11.11 -8.39 37.38
N VAL A 95 11.07 -8.23 36.06
CA VAL A 95 12.20 -8.52 35.17
C VAL A 95 13.37 -7.67 35.65
N ARG A 96 14.43 -8.33 36.14
CA ARG A 96 15.71 -7.65 36.41
C ARG A 96 16.24 -7.12 35.09
N THR A 97 16.29 -5.80 34.94
CA THR A 97 16.74 -5.09 33.74
C THR A 97 18.26 -5.16 33.58
N GLY A 98 18.80 -6.36 33.41
CA GLY A 98 20.20 -6.63 33.04
C GLY A 98 20.50 -6.33 31.56
N VAL A 99 19.95 -5.24 31.02
CA VAL A 99 20.17 -4.84 29.61
C VAL A 99 21.45 -4.01 29.55
N THR A 100 22.59 -4.69 29.43
CA THR A 100 23.89 -4.05 29.24
C THR A 100 23.98 -3.42 27.85
N GLY A 101 24.08 -2.10 27.78
CA GLY A 101 24.72 -1.44 26.64
C GLY A 101 23.86 -1.15 25.41
N VAL A 102 22.55 -0.92 25.56
CA VAL A 102 21.85 -0.07 24.55
C VAL A 102 22.48 1.32 24.64
N LYS A 103 23.41 1.64 23.73
CA LYS A 103 23.92 3.00 23.55
C LYS A 103 22.70 3.88 23.30
N ARG A 104 22.45 4.87 24.17
CA ARG A 104 21.59 6.00 23.81
C ARG A 104 22.11 6.51 22.47
N ARG A 105 21.24 6.62 21.45
CA ARG A 105 21.57 7.49 20.32
C ARG A 105 21.90 8.85 20.93
N LYS A 106 22.99 9.48 20.47
CA LYS A 106 23.22 10.88 20.84
C LYS A 106 22.02 11.70 20.37
N GLU A 107 21.87 12.86 20.98
CA GLU A 107 20.90 13.89 20.62
C GLU A 107 21.29 14.55 19.29
N THR A 108 21.36 13.73 18.23
CA THR A 108 21.36 14.17 16.85
C THR A 108 20.04 14.87 16.60
N ALA A 109 20.06 16.02 15.92
CA ALA A 109 18.83 16.64 15.43
C ALA A 109 18.01 15.59 14.66
N LEU A 110 16.68 15.63 14.81
CA LEU A 110 15.76 14.73 14.10
C LEU A 110 15.88 14.99 12.59
N MET A 111 16.76 14.24 11.94
CA MET A 111 16.94 14.29 10.50
C MET A 111 15.69 13.71 9.85
N LEU A 112 14.99 14.56 9.11
CA LEU A 112 13.70 14.24 8.51
C LEU A 112 13.92 13.40 7.25
N GLU A 113 13.48 12.14 7.33
CA GLU A 113 13.71 11.13 6.31
C GLU A 113 12.63 11.18 5.22
N ILE A 114 13.03 11.05 3.94
CA ILE A 114 12.12 10.84 2.82
C ILE A 114 12.11 9.35 2.50
N ALA A 115 10.92 8.75 2.43
CA ALA A 115 10.73 7.33 2.24
C ALA A 115 9.91 7.01 0.99
N LEU A 116 10.30 5.97 0.27
CA LEU A 116 9.48 5.38 -0.80
C LEU A 116 8.70 4.19 -0.23
N GLY A 117 7.37 4.21 -0.36
CA GLY A 117 6.50 3.09 -0.01
C GLY A 117 6.67 1.89 -0.97
N PRO A 118 6.14 0.70 -0.61
CA PRO A 118 6.24 -0.47 -1.47
C PRO A 118 5.41 -0.29 -2.75
N LEU A 119 5.94 -0.70 -3.91
CA LEU A 119 5.21 -0.64 -5.18
C LEU A 119 4.01 -1.61 -5.19
N THR A 120 2.83 -1.09 -4.80
CA THR A 120 1.58 -1.85 -4.62
C THR A 120 0.93 -2.29 -5.94
N TYR A 121 1.30 -1.68 -7.08
CA TYR A 121 0.74 -1.99 -8.40
C TYR A 121 1.45 -3.17 -9.07
N ASN A 122 0.74 -3.89 -9.95
CA ASN A 122 1.25 -5.08 -10.63
C ASN A 122 2.04 -4.73 -11.90
N TRP A 123 2.93 -3.73 -11.84
CA TRP A 123 3.78 -3.37 -12.98
C TRP A 123 4.56 -4.57 -13.49
N SER A 124 4.72 -4.63 -14.82
CA SER A 124 5.51 -5.67 -15.50
C SER A 124 6.94 -5.74 -14.95
N THR A 125 7.52 -6.94 -14.96
CA THR A 125 8.85 -7.23 -14.42
C THR A 125 9.92 -6.25 -14.92
N ALA A 126 9.89 -5.88 -16.20
CA ALA A 126 10.81 -4.91 -16.79
C ALA A 126 10.59 -3.47 -16.27
N LYS A 127 9.33 -3.02 -16.14
CA LYS A 127 9.02 -1.70 -15.58
C LYS A 127 9.40 -1.61 -14.10
N ARG A 128 9.15 -2.68 -13.33
CA ARG A 128 9.55 -2.81 -11.92
C ARG A 128 11.07 -2.75 -11.74
N ALA A 129 11.84 -3.44 -12.60
CA ALA A 129 13.30 -3.38 -12.57
C ALA A 129 13.83 -1.98 -12.90
N ALA A 130 13.33 -1.35 -13.97
CA ALA A 130 13.70 0.00 -14.36
C ALA A 130 13.38 1.05 -13.27
N PHE A 131 12.23 0.91 -12.60
CA PHE A 131 11.83 1.75 -11.47
C PHE A 131 12.82 1.66 -10.30
N TYR A 132 13.10 0.47 -9.78
CA TYR A 132 14.01 0.35 -8.63
C TYR A 132 15.47 0.70 -9.00
N ALA A 133 15.89 0.53 -10.26
CA ALA A 133 17.17 1.05 -10.74
C ALA A 133 17.24 2.58 -10.70
N ALA A 134 16.15 3.28 -11.08
CA ALA A 134 16.05 4.73 -10.96
C ALA A 134 16.02 5.20 -9.49
N VAL A 135 15.29 4.49 -8.61
CA VAL A 135 15.23 4.78 -7.16
C VAL A 135 16.59 4.56 -6.48
N ALA A 136 17.38 3.56 -6.90
CA ALA A 136 18.74 3.37 -6.40
C ALA A 136 19.65 4.56 -6.80
N ALA A 137 19.51 5.04 -8.04
CA ALA A 137 20.27 6.17 -8.57
C ALA A 137 19.85 7.54 -7.99
N GLU A 138 18.64 7.67 -7.43
CA GLU A 138 18.13 8.90 -6.82
C GLU A 138 18.61 9.06 -5.36
N PRO A 139 19.47 10.06 -5.04
CA PRO A 139 20.03 10.23 -3.71
C PRO A 139 19.03 10.64 -2.61
N THR A 140 17.87 11.24 -2.94
CA THR A 140 16.99 11.87 -1.93
C THR A 140 16.21 10.93 -1.02
N PHE A 141 16.07 9.64 -1.38
CA PHE A 141 15.42 8.63 -0.54
C PHE A 141 16.35 8.09 0.55
N ASP A 142 15.91 8.15 1.80
CA ASP A 142 16.62 7.61 2.97
C ASP A 142 16.19 6.16 3.27
N VAL A 143 14.88 5.89 3.15
CA VAL A 143 14.22 4.60 3.40
C VAL A 143 13.47 4.15 2.16
N VAL A 144 13.57 2.86 1.80
CA VAL A 144 12.81 2.27 0.69
C VAL A 144 12.15 0.98 1.14
N TYR A 145 10.82 1.01 1.22
CA TYR A 145 9.99 -0.14 1.51
C TYR A 145 9.81 -0.98 0.23
N ILE A 146 10.02 -2.29 0.33
CA ILE A 146 9.97 -3.22 -0.81
C ILE A 146 9.20 -4.49 -0.47
N GLY A 147 8.67 -5.15 -1.50
CA GLY A 147 7.92 -6.41 -1.36
C GLY A 147 6.58 -6.34 -2.08
N GLU A 148 5.57 -6.99 -1.50
CA GLU A 148 4.22 -7.05 -2.03
C GLU A 148 3.24 -7.12 -0.85
N THR A 149 2.50 -6.05 -0.65
CA THR A 149 1.53 -5.89 0.44
C THR A 149 0.14 -6.44 0.06
N ILE A 150 -0.20 -6.49 -1.23
CA ILE A 150 -1.60 -6.62 -1.68
C ILE A 150 -1.99 -8.04 -2.10
N CYS A 151 -1.14 -8.74 -2.85
CA CYS A 151 -1.50 -10.05 -3.43
C CYS A 151 -0.29 -10.97 -3.62
N ALA A 152 -0.14 -11.98 -2.75
CA ALA A 152 0.99 -12.92 -2.74
C ALA A 152 1.29 -13.61 -4.08
N LYS A 153 0.29 -13.81 -4.95
CA LYS A 153 0.50 -14.36 -6.30
C LYS A 153 1.56 -13.57 -7.10
N ARG A 154 1.63 -12.25 -6.89
CA ARG A 154 2.56 -11.35 -7.59
C ARG A 154 4.01 -11.54 -7.13
N GLN A 155 4.25 -12.02 -5.91
CA GLN A 155 5.60 -12.35 -5.41
C GLN A 155 6.25 -13.45 -6.26
N ALA A 156 5.47 -14.44 -6.69
CA ALA A 156 5.97 -15.57 -7.49
C ALA A 156 6.53 -15.16 -8.88
N ILE A 157 6.09 -14.01 -9.42
CA ILE A 157 6.62 -13.45 -10.68
C ILE A 157 7.77 -12.46 -10.39
N ASN A 158 7.61 -11.61 -9.39
CA ASN A 158 8.51 -10.47 -9.18
C ASN A 158 9.72 -10.80 -8.26
N GLY A 159 9.72 -11.94 -7.57
CA GLY A 159 10.74 -12.33 -6.58
C GLY A 159 12.20 -12.07 -7.00
N PRO A 160 12.67 -12.54 -8.18
CA PRO A 160 14.04 -12.31 -8.63
C PRO A 160 14.39 -10.82 -8.76
N VAL A 161 13.54 -10.04 -9.42
CA VAL A 161 13.72 -8.58 -9.58
C VAL A 161 13.62 -7.85 -8.23
N MET A 162 12.84 -8.34 -7.27
CA MET A 162 12.81 -7.77 -5.93
C MET A 162 14.10 -8.04 -5.13
N ALA A 163 14.78 -9.17 -5.36
CA ALA A 163 16.08 -9.46 -4.76
C ALA A 163 17.19 -8.61 -5.39
N GLU A 164 17.18 -8.45 -6.72
CA GLU A 164 18.09 -7.54 -7.43
C GLU A 164 17.88 -6.07 -6.99
N ALA A 165 16.62 -5.64 -6.86
CA ALA A 165 16.27 -4.32 -6.35
C ALA A 165 16.76 -4.10 -4.92
N ALA A 166 16.58 -5.06 -4.01
CA ALA A 166 17.07 -4.98 -2.64
C ALA A 166 18.59 -4.73 -2.61
N ALA A 167 19.37 -5.56 -3.30
CA ALA A 167 20.82 -5.45 -3.36
C ALA A 167 21.28 -4.12 -4.00
N ALA A 168 20.60 -3.63 -5.04
CA ALA A 168 20.91 -2.36 -5.68
C ALA A 168 20.63 -1.15 -4.77
N LEU A 169 19.53 -1.19 -4.00
CA LEU A 169 19.15 -0.15 -3.05
C LEU A 169 20.10 -0.12 -1.83
N GLU A 170 20.48 -1.30 -1.31
CA GLU A 170 21.49 -1.40 -0.22
C GLU A 170 22.87 -0.92 -0.68
N ALA A 171 23.30 -1.27 -1.91
CA ALA A 171 24.55 -0.78 -2.50
C ALA A 171 24.54 0.74 -2.74
N ALA A 172 23.35 1.33 -2.96
CA ALA A 172 23.14 2.78 -3.02
C ALA A 172 23.02 3.46 -1.64
N GLY A 173 23.13 2.70 -0.54
CA GLY A 173 23.10 3.21 0.84
C GLY A 173 21.70 3.42 1.43
N ARG A 174 20.63 2.99 0.74
CA ARG A 174 19.24 3.12 1.23
C ARG A 174 19.01 2.19 2.42
N THR A 175 18.20 2.61 3.39
CA THR A 175 17.58 1.65 4.33
C THR A 175 16.45 0.92 3.63
N VAL A 176 16.74 -0.27 3.12
CA VAL A 176 15.74 -1.21 2.59
C VAL A 176 14.92 -1.81 3.73
N VAL A 177 13.61 -1.89 3.58
CA VAL A 177 12.68 -2.52 4.54
C VAL A 177 11.69 -3.41 3.80
N HIS A 178 11.51 -4.65 4.25
CA HIS A 178 10.66 -5.64 3.60
C HIS A 178 9.23 -5.61 4.15
N SER A 179 8.27 -5.19 3.34
CA SER A 179 6.85 -5.11 3.70
C SER A 179 6.17 -6.48 3.62
N THR A 180 5.51 -6.90 4.71
CA THR A 180 4.64 -8.10 4.68
C THR A 180 3.36 -7.84 3.89
N LEU A 181 2.67 -8.92 3.51
CA LEU A 181 1.28 -8.87 3.07
C LEU A 181 0.40 -8.20 4.15
N SER A 182 -0.60 -7.44 3.73
CA SER A 182 -1.58 -6.77 4.61
C SER A 182 -2.81 -7.63 4.92
N LEU A 183 -3.02 -8.71 4.16
CA LEU A 183 -4.13 -9.66 4.37
C LEU A 183 -3.75 -11.07 3.89
N ALA A 184 -3.34 -11.94 4.82
CA ALA A 184 -3.11 -13.36 4.54
C ALA A 184 -4.33 -14.22 4.94
N THR A 185 -4.92 -14.93 3.99
CA THR A 185 -6.11 -15.77 4.21
C THR A 185 -5.82 -17.26 4.08
N THR A 186 -4.81 -17.63 3.31
CA THR A 186 -4.37 -19.00 3.05
C THR A 186 -3.10 -19.39 3.82
N ASP A 187 -2.79 -20.69 3.91
CA ASP A 187 -1.58 -21.16 4.57
C ASP A 187 -0.27 -20.78 3.85
N PRO A 188 -0.18 -20.72 2.51
CA PRO A 188 1.00 -20.18 1.84
C PRO A 188 1.23 -18.69 2.13
N GLU A 189 0.15 -17.88 2.13
CA GLU A 189 0.24 -16.46 2.50
C GLU A 189 0.71 -16.28 3.96
N ARG A 190 0.25 -17.13 4.89
CA ARG A 190 0.73 -17.14 6.29
C ARG A 190 2.19 -17.61 6.43
N ARG A 191 2.62 -18.59 5.62
CA ARG A 191 4.02 -19.06 5.62
C ARG A 191 4.96 -17.97 5.13
N ALA A 192 4.66 -17.30 4.02
CA ALA A 192 5.47 -16.19 3.50
C ALA A 192 5.69 -15.07 4.55
N ILE A 193 4.68 -14.79 5.39
CA ILE A 193 4.84 -13.86 6.52
C ILE A 193 5.73 -14.45 7.62
N ALA A 194 5.53 -15.72 7.99
CA ALA A 194 6.35 -16.40 8.99
C ALA A 194 7.82 -16.54 8.57
N ASP A 195 8.09 -16.78 7.30
CA ASP A 195 9.42 -16.90 6.70
C ASP A 195 10.11 -15.52 6.67
N LEU A 196 9.44 -14.49 6.12
CA LEU A 196 9.99 -13.13 6.07
C LEU A 196 10.20 -12.52 7.45
N THR A 197 9.27 -12.74 8.39
CA THR A 197 9.49 -12.29 9.79
C THR A 197 10.48 -13.15 10.53
N GLY A 198 10.67 -14.43 10.15
CA GLY A 198 11.61 -15.35 10.78
C GLY A 198 13.08 -14.96 10.58
N GLU A 199 13.41 -14.35 9.45
CA GLU A 199 14.77 -13.94 9.08
C GLU A 199 15.30 -12.81 10.00
N PRO A 200 16.38 -13.02 10.79
CA PRO A 200 16.88 -11.99 11.72
C PRO A 200 17.71 -10.87 11.07
N SER A 201 18.22 -11.04 9.85
CA SER A 201 19.03 -10.02 9.17
C SER A 201 18.22 -8.91 8.49
N LEU A 202 16.96 -9.18 8.13
CA LEU A 202 16.12 -8.25 7.40
C LEU A 202 15.40 -7.25 8.32
N LYS A 203 15.34 -6.00 7.87
CA LYS A 203 14.38 -5.01 8.39
C LYS A 203 13.00 -5.33 7.81
N VAL A 204 11.99 -5.49 8.66
CA VAL A 204 10.63 -5.88 8.23
C VAL A 204 9.58 -4.86 8.66
N GLU A 205 8.64 -4.56 7.77
CA GLU A 205 7.43 -3.78 8.04
C GLU A 205 6.23 -4.72 8.17
N ALA A 206 5.61 -4.71 9.36
CA ALA A 206 4.40 -5.46 9.65
C ALA A 206 3.16 -4.74 9.12
N ASN A 207 2.44 -5.39 8.20
CA ASN A 207 1.15 -4.93 7.66
C ASN A 207 -0.04 -5.80 8.09
N ASP A 208 0.19 -6.90 8.82
CA ASP A 208 -0.86 -7.74 9.41
C ASP A 208 -0.54 -8.17 10.86
N ALA A 209 -1.56 -8.68 11.56
CA ALA A 209 -1.43 -9.14 12.95
C ALA A 209 -0.56 -10.40 13.10
N GLY A 210 -0.47 -11.25 12.06
CA GLY A 210 0.48 -12.37 11.98
C GLY A 210 1.93 -11.89 11.98
N ALA A 211 2.25 -10.85 11.20
CA ALA A 211 3.55 -10.22 11.16
C ALA A 211 3.93 -9.58 12.50
N LEU A 212 3.02 -8.82 13.13
CA LEU A 212 3.21 -8.28 14.48
C LEU A 212 3.48 -9.38 15.52
N ARG A 213 2.81 -10.54 15.41
CA ARG A 213 3.06 -11.71 16.27
C ARG A 213 4.45 -12.31 16.01
N GLY A 214 4.89 -12.40 14.75
CA GLY A 214 6.22 -12.91 14.40
C GLY A 214 7.36 -12.00 14.87
N LEU A 215 7.17 -10.68 14.77
CA LEU A 215 8.19 -9.66 15.10
C LEU A 215 8.21 -9.25 16.58
N SER A 216 7.20 -9.63 17.36
CA SER A 216 7.06 -9.30 18.79
C SER A 216 8.34 -9.58 19.59
N GLY A 217 8.94 -8.52 20.16
CA GLY A 217 10.17 -8.55 20.94
C GLY A 217 11.44 -8.17 20.16
N ARG A 218 11.34 -7.94 18.84
CA ARG A 218 12.44 -7.47 17.97
C ARG A 218 12.15 -6.08 17.39
N PRO A 219 13.18 -5.29 17.05
CA PRO A 219 13.01 -4.03 16.33
C PRO A 219 12.29 -4.25 14.99
N HIS A 220 11.19 -3.57 14.75
CA HIS A 220 10.44 -3.65 13.48
C HIS A 220 9.71 -2.35 13.13
N TYR A 221 9.32 -2.23 11.87
CA TYR A 221 8.47 -1.16 11.36
C TYR A 221 7.01 -1.64 11.39
N VAL A 222 6.07 -0.70 11.60
CA VAL A 222 4.62 -0.94 11.51
C VAL A 222 4.10 -0.13 10.34
N GLY A 223 3.51 -0.80 9.35
CA GLY A 223 2.96 -0.15 8.16
C GLY A 223 1.55 0.38 8.37
N PRO A 224 1.04 1.23 7.45
CA PRO A 224 -0.21 1.96 7.65
C PRO A 224 -1.46 1.06 7.60
N HIS A 225 -1.30 -0.20 7.19
CA HIS A 225 -2.34 -1.22 7.25
C HIS A 225 -2.61 -1.75 8.69
N ILE A 226 -1.83 -1.33 9.69
CA ILE A 226 -2.10 -1.59 11.11
C ILE A 226 -2.83 -0.38 11.72
N ASN A 227 -4.14 -0.50 11.89
CA ASN A 227 -5.02 0.56 12.39
C ASN A 227 -4.61 1.06 13.79
N CYS A 228 -3.95 2.23 13.86
CA CYS A 228 -3.44 2.83 15.09
C CYS A 228 -4.02 4.24 15.33
N TYR A 229 -5.29 4.30 15.76
CA TYR A 229 -6.02 5.55 15.96
C TYR A 229 -5.91 6.17 17.37
N ASN A 230 -5.09 5.62 18.26
CA ASN A 230 -4.96 6.11 19.64
C ASN A 230 -3.60 5.76 20.27
N THR A 231 -3.23 6.51 21.32
CA THR A 231 -1.96 6.35 22.04
C THR A 231 -1.79 5.00 22.73
N GLY A 232 -2.88 4.38 23.21
CA GLY A 232 -2.84 3.05 23.83
C GLY A 232 -2.46 1.95 22.84
N THR A 233 -2.94 2.01 21.59
CA THR A 233 -2.48 1.11 20.51
C THR A 233 -1.00 1.34 20.21
N LEU A 234 -0.54 2.59 20.16
CA LEU A 234 0.86 2.93 19.91
C LEU A 234 1.80 2.41 21.02
N GLU A 235 1.42 2.55 22.29
CA GLU A 235 2.12 1.98 23.43
C GLU A 235 2.18 0.44 23.38
N VAL A 236 1.09 -0.20 22.96
CA VAL A 236 0.97 -1.65 22.77
C VAL A 236 1.91 -2.16 21.66
N LEU A 237 2.17 -1.35 20.63
CA LEU A 237 3.14 -1.64 19.56
C LEU A 237 4.58 -1.39 20.03
N ALA A 238 4.87 -0.23 20.64
CA ALA A 238 6.18 0.12 21.17
C ALA A 238 6.69 -0.91 22.19
N ALA A 239 5.83 -1.35 23.12
CA ALA A 239 6.14 -2.38 24.11
C ALA A 239 6.38 -3.78 23.50
N ARG A 240 6.11 -3.98 22.20
CA ARG A 240 6.43 -5.18 21.42
C ARG A 240 7.65 -5.01 20.50
N GLY A 241 8.36 -3.88 20.58
CA GLY A 241 9.56 -3.63 19.78
C GLY A 241 9.32 -2.91 18.45
N ALA A 242 8.12 -2.37 18.21
CA ALA A 242 7.94 -1.45 17.10
C ALA A 242 8.83 -0.21 17.34
N MET A 243 9.74 0.07 16.40
CA MET A 243 10.64 1.23 16.45
C MET A 243 10.22 2.35 15.49
N SER A 244 9.24 2.07 14.63
CA SER A 244 8.71 2.99 13.63
C SER A 244 7.26 2.66 13.34
N ILE A 245 6.42 3.68 13.09
CA ILE A 245 5.05 3.50 12.61
C ILE A 245 4.73 4.47 11.47
N CYS A 246 4.23 3.95 10.36
CA CYS A 246 3.48 4.74 9.40
C CYS A 246 2.03 4.85 9.88
N LEU A 247 1.57 6.07 10.12
CA LEU A 247 0.20 6.32 10.58
C LEU A 247 -0.82 6.01 9.47
N PRO A 248 -2.04 5.56 9.83
CA PRO A 248 -3.14 5.44 8.87
C PRO A 248 -3.44 6.78 8.17
N TRP A 249 -3.62 6.72 6.85
CA TRP A 249 -3.79 7.86 5.92
C TRP A 249 -5.08 8.66 6.14
N GLU A 250 -6.09 8.07 6.80
CA GLU A 250 -7.38 8.70 7.08
C GLU A 250 -7.41 9.56 8.36
N LEU A 251 -6.27 9.70 9.05
CA LEU A 251 -6.17 10.46 10.29
C LEU A 251 -6.14 11.97 10.06
N ASP A 252 -6.91 12.69 10.88
CA ASP A 252 -6.88 14.16 10.90
C ASP A 252 -5.61 14.71 11.54
N ARG A 253 -5.30 15.97 11.21
CA ARG A 253 -4.16 16.74 11.74
C ARG A 253 -4.07 16.70 13.27
N LYS A 254 -5.19 16.69 14.00
CA LYS A 254 -5.20 16.63 15.47
C LYS A 254 -4.75 15.26 15.97
N SER A 255 -5.25 14.20 15.36
CA SER A 255 -4.88 12.82 15.69
C SER A 255 -3.41 12.53 15.35
N ILE A 256 -2.93 13.02 14.20
CA ILE A 256 -1.52 12.98 13.82
C ILE A 256 -0.65 13.69 14.87
N ALA A 257 -1.00 14.92 15.29
CA ALA A 257 -0.24 15.64 16.32
C ALA A 257 -0.12 14.87 17.65
N ILE A 258 -1.22 14.25 18.10
CA ILE A 258 -1.27 13.45 19.34
C ILE A 258 -0.39 12.19 19.22
N LEU A 259 -0.51 11.47 18.11
CA LEU A 259 0.23 10.22 17.88
C LEU A 259 1.72 10.47 17.60
N ALA A 260 2.06 11.51 16.83
CA ALA A 260 3.43 11.92 16.59
C ALA A 260 4.14 12.28 17.90
N LYS A 261 3.51 13.12 18.74
CA LYS A 261 4.06 13.46 20.07
C LYS A 261 4.29 12.19 20.90
N ARG A 262 3.30 11.29 20.98
CA ARG A 262 3.43 10.07 21.78
C ARG A 262 4.49 9.11 21.22
N GLY A 263 4.65 9.02 19.91
CA GLY A 263 5.71 8.24 19.27
C GLY A 263 7.10 8.72 19.67
N ARG A 264 7.34 10.04 19.64
CA ARG A 264 8.60 10.63 20.13
C ARG A 264 8.87 10.34 21.61
N GLU A 265 7.84 10.44 22.47
CA GLU A 265 7.95 10.07 23.89
C GLU A 265 8.26 8.57 24.12
N LEU A 266 7.88 7.70 23.18
CA LEU A 266 8.17 6.27 23.18
C LEU A 266 9.50 5.92 22.47
N GLY A 267 10.18 6.89 21.85
CA GLY A 267 11.39 6.68 21.07
C GLY A 267 11.16 5.98 19.71
N MET A 268 9.94 6.07 19.17
CA MET A 268 9.59 5.58 17.84
C MET A 268 9.71 6.68 16.78
N ASP A 269 10.12 6.29 15.57
CA ASP A 269 9.88 7.08 14.38
C ASP A 269 8.38 7.12 14.06
N VAL A 270 7.88 8.27 13.61
CA VAL A 270 6.50 8.46 13.19
C VAL A 270 6.49 9.01 11.77
N GLU A 271 5.83 8.26 10.90
CA GLU A 271 5.83 8.39 9.46
C GLU A 271 4.40 8.65 8.96
N VAL A 272 4.25 9.48 7.93
CA VAL A 272 2.94 9.82 7.32
C VAL A 272 3.06 9.69 5.80
N GLU A 273 2.06 9.10 5.15
CA GLU A 273 1.96 9.10 3.69
C GLU A 273 1.49 10.48 3.21
N VAL A 274 2.36 11.17 2.45
CA VAL A 274 2.17 12.55 1.97
C VAL A 274 1.99 12.63 0.45
N LEU A 275 2.22 11.52 -0.25
CA LEU A 275 1.92 11.34 -1.68
C LEU A 275 1.40 9.91 -1.89
N GLY A 276 0.21 9.73 -2.47
CA GLY A 276 -0.28 8.38 -2.82
C GLY A 276 -1.79 8.27 -3.01
N LYS A 277 -2.28 7.16 -3.59
CA LYS A 277 -3.72 6.86 -3.60
C LYS A 277 -4.12 6.12 -2.33
N ALA A 278 -4.75 6.85 -1.38
CA ALA A 278 -5.18 6.33 -0.09
C ALA A 278 -5.94 4.97 -0.19
N PRO A 279 -5.47 3.89 0.44
CA PRO A 279 -6.18 2.62 0.51
C PRO A 279 -7.51 2.73 1.27
N LEU A 280 -8.61 2.25 0.69
CA LEU A 280 -9.95 2.31 1.31
C LEU A 280 -10.47 0.93 1.75
N ALA A 281 -9.98 -0.15 1.14
CA ALA A 281 -10.25 -1.51 1.58
C ALA A 281 -9.19 -2.50 1.06
N ILE A 282 -9.03 -3.63 1.75
CA ILE A 282 -8.40 -4.84 1.20
C ILE A 282 -9.31 -6.05 1.45
N SER A 283 -9.42 -6.93 0.46
CA SER A 283 -10.43 -7.99 0.39
C SER A 283 -9.82 -9.33 0.04
N ALA A 284 -10.32 -10.42 0.63
CA ALA A 284 -9.96 -11.78 0.23
C ALA A 284 -10.31 -12.09 -1.24
N ARG A 285 -11.19 -11.29 -1.87
CA ARG A 285 -11.65 -11.43 -3.25
C ARG A 285 -11.03 -10.35 -4.12
N CYS A 286 -10.53 -10.73 -5.29
CA CYS A 286 -9.93 -9.80 -6.25
C CYS A 286 -11.03 -9.03 -7.00
N HIS A 287 -11.28 -7.78 -6.61
CA HIS A 287 -12.29 -6.92 -7.23
C HIS A 287 -11.90 -6.57 -8.67
N HIS A 288 -10.61 -6.36 -8.92
CA HIS A 288 -10.08 -6.09 -10.25
C HIS A 288 -10.27 -7.31 -11.19
N ALA A 289 -9.93 -8.53 -10.77
CA ALA A 289 -10.20 -9.73 -11.58
C ALA A 289 -11.70 -9.93 -11.84
N ARG A 290 -12.55 -9.64 -10.85
CA ARG A 290 -14.01 -9.71 -10.98
C ARG A 290 -14.56 -8.73 -12.04
N ALA A 291 -13.95 -7.56 -12.23
CA ALA A 291 -14.36 -6.61 -13.28
C ALA A 291 -14.19 -7.23 -14.69
N TYR A 292 -13.13 -8.01 -14.89
CA TYR A 292 -12.90 -8.81 -16.12
C TYR A 292 -13.61 -10.18 -16.11
N GLY A 293 -14.54 -10.43 -15.18
CA GLY A 293 -15.28 -11.70 -15.08
C GLY A 293 -14.47 -12.90 -14.56
N MET A 294 -13.26 -12.67 -14.02
CA MET A 294 -12.33 -13.70 -13.58
C MET A 294 -12.36 -13.94 -12.05
N THR A 295 -11.84 -15.08 -11.60
CA THR A 295 -11.62 -15.39 -10.17
C THR A 295 -10.24 -14.91 -9.70
N LYS A 296 -9.98 -14.87 -8.37
CA LYS A 296 -8.62 -14.55 -7.83
C LYS A 296 -7.58 -15.52 -8.38
N ASP A 297 -7.94 -16.80 -8.50
CA ASP A 297 -7.01 -17.87 -8.85
C ASP A 297 -6.78 -17.92 -10.36
N GLY A 298 -7.84 -17.80 -11.15
CA GLY A 298 -7.80 -17.73 -12.62
C GLY A 298 -7.52 -16.35 -13.20
N CYS A 299 -7.11 -15.34 -12.41
CA CYS A 299 -7.02 -13.94 -12.85
C CYS A 299 -5.99 -13.63 -13.94
N GLN A 300 -5.11 -14.57 -14.31
CA GLN A 300 -4.03 -14.39 -15.30
C GLN A 300 -3.20 -13.09 -15.14
N TYR A 301 -3.09 -12.58 -13.91
CA TYR A 301 -2.40 -11.33 -13.53
C TYR A 301 -2.95 -10.04 -14.13
N VAL A 302 -4.18 -10.06 -14.68
CA VAL A 302 -4.87 -8.99 -15.45
C VAL A 302 -4.76 -7.55 -14.93
N CYS A 303 -4.46 -7.35 -13.65
CA CYS A 303 -4.09 -6.05 -13.07
C CYS A 303 -2.70 -5.53 -13.45
N ASP A 304 -1.99 -6.19 -14.36
CA ASP A 304 -0.80 -5.67 -15.06
C ASP A 304 -1.14 -4.66 -16.18
N ARG A 305 -2.41 -4.59 -16.58
CA ARG A 305 -2.91 -3.66 -17.61
C ARG A 305 -3.00 -2.22 -17.13
N ASP A 306 -3.27 -2.02 -15.84
CA ASP A 306 -3.53 -0.71 -15.23
C ASP A 306 -2.40 -0.35 -14.27
N ASN A 307 -1.43 0.44 -14.74
CA ASN A 307 -0.25 0.81 -13.94
C ASN A 307 -0.60 1.47 -12.59
N GLU A 308 -1.71 2.21 -12.51
CA GLU A 308 -2.14 2.87 -11.26
C GLU A 308 -3.50 2.35 -10.77
N GLY A 309 -3.82 1.10 -11.11
CA GLY A 309 -5.10 0.44 -10.85
C GLY A 309 -6.22 0.89 -11.80
N MET A 310 -7.20 0.00 -12.00
CA MET A 310 -8.34 0.24 -12.90
C MET A 310 -9.31 1.23 -12.24
N ALA A 311 -9.68 2.29 -12.95
CA ALA A 311 -10.66 3.27 -12.49
C ALA A 311 -12.06 2.66 -12.31
N VAL A 312 -12.83 3.18 -11.36
CA VAL A 312 -14.24 2.84 -11.12
C VAL A 312 -15.02 4.10 -10.82
N ASP A 313 -16.06 4.32 -11.63
CA ASP A 313 -16.92 5.50 -11.58
C ASP A 313 -18.23 5.22 -10.82
N THR A 314 -18.92 6.30 -10.42
CA THR A 314 -20.30 6.22 -9.93
C THR A 314 -21.28 5.89 -11.07
N LEU A 315 -22.54 5.60 -10.72
CA LEU A 315 -23.60 5.41 -11.72
C LEU A 315 -23.86 6.68 -12.56
N ASP A 316 -23.48 7.84 -12.02
CA ASP A 316 -23.59 9.16 -12.64
C ASP A 316 -22.30 9.56 -13.41
N GLY A 317 -21.32 8.66 -13.50
CA GLY A 317 -20.11 8.83 -14.31
C GLY A 317 -18.99 9.65 -13.67
N GLN A 318 -19.00 9.82 -12.35
CA GLN A 318 -17.93 10.50 -11.62
C GLN A 318 -16.86 9.50 -11.18
N SER A 319 -15.58 9.77 -11.49
CA SER A 319 -14.45 9.00 -10.98
C SER A 319 -14.47 8.95 -9.45
N PHE A 320 -14.41 7.75 -8.85
CA PHE A 320 -14.61 7.61 -7.39
C PHE A 320 -13.58 6.69 -6.73
N LEU A 321 -13.27 5.54 -7.34
CA LEU A 321 -12.38 4.53 -6.76
C LEU A 321 -11.34 4.03 -7.77
N THR A 322 -10.26 3.48 -7.23
CA THR A 322 -9.24 2.74 -7.99
C THR A 322 -9.21 1.29 -7.50
N LEU A 323 -9.21 0.31 -8.41
CA LEU A 323 -9.10 -1.11 -8.07
C LEU A 323 -7.70 -1.66 -8.39
N ASN A 324 -6.98 -2.05 -7.34
CA ASN A 324 -5.65 -2.64 -7.38
C ASN A 324 -5.68 -4.10 -6.87
N GLY A 325 -6.18 -5.02 -7.70
CA GLY A 325 -6.23 -6.45 -7.35
C GLY A 325 -7.19 -6.76 -6.19
N LEU A 326 -6.62 -7.04 -5.00
CA LEU A 326 -7.35 -7.26 -3.74
C LEU A 326 -7.71 -5.95 -3.02
N GLN A 327 -7.06 -4.85 -3.39
CA GLN A 327 -7.18 -3.54 -2.76
C GLN A 327 -8.14 -2.63 -3.55
N THR A 328 -8.91 -1.84 -2.82
CA THR A 328 -9.59 -0.64 -3.32
C THR A 328 -8.89 0.57 -2.74
N GLN A 329 -8.62 1.58 -3.55
CA GLN A 329 -8.06 2.88 -3.16
C GLN A 329 -9.01 4.01 -3.60
N ALA A 330 -8.76 5.23 -3.14
CA ALA A 330 -9.38 6.43 -3.68
C ALA A 330 -9.10 6.60 -5.20
N HIS A 331 -9.88 7.42 -5.88
CA HIS A 331 -9.49 7.93 -7.21
C HIS A 331 -8.39 8.98 -7.09
N ALA A 332 -8.67 10.06 -6.35
CA ALA A 332 -7.77 11.16 -6.07
C ALA A 332 -6.49 10.72 -5.33
N VAL A 333 -5.43 11.50 -5.51
CA VAL A 333 -4.12 11.31 -4.91
C VAL A 333 -3.99 12.20 -3.68
N THR A 334 -3.76 11.60 -2.52
CA THR A 334 -3.32 12.29 -1.32
C THR A 334 -2.05 13.08 -1.64
N LEU A 335 -2.07 14.39 -1.42
CA LEU A 335 -0.93 15.30 -1.56
C LEU A 335 -0.89 16.22 -0.32
N LEU A 336 0.17 16.13 0.48
CA LEU A 336 0.34 16.90 1.72
C LEU A 336 1.64 17.73 1.71
N VAL A 337 2.01 18.26 0.54
CA VAL A 337 3.29 18.96 0.35
C VAL A 337 3.30 20.36 0.98
N ALA A 338 2.18 21.09 0.97
CA ALA A 338 2.06 22.37 1.66
C ALA A 338 2.05 22.20 3.19
N GLU A 339 1.52 21.08 3.66
CA GLU A 339 1.36 20.71 5.07
C GLU A 339 2.66 20.27 5.75
N ILE A 340 3.74 19.99 5.00
CA ILE A 340 5.00 19.46 5.54
C ILE A 340 5.53 20.25 6.75
N PRO A 341 5.62 21.61 6.75
CA PRO A 341 6.08 22.34 7.93
C PRO A 341 5.21 22.11 9.18
N THR A 342 3.90 21.87 8.99
CA THR A 342 2.96 21.56 10.07
C THR A 342 3.16 20.13 10.59
N LEU A 343 3.39 19.16 9.70
CA LEU A 343 3.72 17.78 10.07
C LEU A 343 5.06 17.70 10.85
N VAL A 344 6.02 18.55 10.49
CA VAL A 344 7.34 18.64 11.15
C VAL A 344 7.26 19.32 12.53
N ASP A 345 6.46 20.38 12.70
CA ASP A 345 6.17 20.97 14.03
C ASP A 345 5.45 19.95 14.95
N MET A 346 4.51 19.20 14.38
CA MET A 346 3.89 18.04 15.05
C MET A 346 4.90 16.93 15.36
N GLY A 347 6.06 16.95 14.71
CA GLY A 347 7.21 16.04 14.88
C GLY A 347 6.96 14.64 14.33
N VAL A 348 6.29 14.56 13.18
CA VAL A 348 6.50 13.49 12.20
C VAL A 348 7.96 13.58 11.74
N ASN A 349 8.69 12.47 11.70
CA ASN A 349 10.12 12.44 11.34
C ASN A 349 10.43 11.62 10.08
N ARG A 350 9.43 11.07 9.40
CA ARG A 350 9.58 10.47 8.07
C ARG A 350 8.37 10.76 7.16
N LEU A 351 8.63 11.05 5.89
CA LEU A 351 7.62 11.38 4.88
C LEU A 351 7.55 10.26 3.85
N ARG A 352 6.43 9.54 3.76
CA ARG A 352 6.24 8.44 2.81
C ARG A 352 5.61 8.92 1.50
N LEU A 353 6.28 8.58 0.40
CA LEU A 353 5.77 8.69 -0.96
C LEU A 353 5.37 7.30 -1.45
N SER A 354 4.09 7.02 -1.60
CA SER A 354 3.58 5.80 -2.25
C SER A 354 3.88 5.85 -3.76
N PRO A 355 4.43 4.79 -4.37
CA PRO A 355 4.76 4.79 -5.81
C PRO A 355 3.56 5.03 -6.73
N LEU A 356 3.70 6.02 -7.61
CA LEU A 356 2.79 6.38 -8.69
C LEU A 356 3.52 6.28 -10.05
N ASP A 357 2.78 6.32 -11.15
CA ASP A 357 3.34 6.25 -12.52
C ASP A 357 3.78 7.63 -13.03
N LEU A 358 4.76 8.21 -12.33
CA LEU A 358 5.39 9.51 -12.59
C LEU A 358 6.88 9.49 -12.17
N ASP A 359 7.63 10.58 -12.39
CA ASP A 359 9.00 10.69 -11.88
C ASP A 359 8.99 10.84 -10.35
N MET A 360 9.00 9.70 -9.64
CA MET A 360 9.07 9.67 -8.17
C MET A 360 10.38 10.28 -7.64
N GLY A 361 11.43 10.36 -8.47
CA GLY A 361 12.64 11.10 -8.13
C GLY A 361 12.42 12.61 -8.18
N ALA A 362 11.70 13.13 -9.18
CA ALA A 362 11.28 14.54 -9.20
C ALA A 362 10.44 14.88 -7.97
N ALA A 363 9.48 14.02 -7.61
CA ALA A 363 8.70 14.19 -6.38
C ALA A 363 9.61 14.27 -5.15
N ALA A 364 10.50 13.28 -4.95
CA ALA A 364 11.41 13.26 -3.79
C ALA A 364 12.37 14.46 -3.75
N ARG A 365 12.82 14.96 -4.92
CA ARG A 365 13.62 16.19 -5.03
C ARG A 365 12.83 17.45 -4.65
N ILE A 366 11.55 17.57 -5.03
CA ILE A 366 10.67 18.68 -4.60
C ILE A 366 10.49 18.66 -3.07
N TYR A 367 10.19 17.48 -2.50
CA TYR A 367 10.11 17.33 -1.04
C TYR A 367 11.43 17.71 -0.36
N ARG A 368 12.59 17.22 -0.83
CA ARG A 368 13.89 17.58 -0.25
C ARG A 368 14.17 19.08 -0.33
N GLN A 369 13.90 19.73 -1.46
CA GLN A 369 14.07 21.17 -1.61
C GLN A 369 13.19 21.99 -0.66
N LEU A 370 11.99 21.50 -0.33
CA LEU A 370 11.14 22.11 0.71
C LEU A 370 11.75 21.92 2.12
N LEU A 371 12.29 20.73 2.42
CA LEU A 371 12.94 20.46 3.72
C LEU A 371 14.22 21.29 3.93
N ASP A 372 15.00 21.46 2.85
CA ASP A 372 16.25 22.22 2.85
C ASP A 372 16.01 23.75 2.78
N GLY A 373 14.74 24.20 2.73
CA GLY A 373 14.35 25.61 2.66
C GLY A 373 14.58 26.30 1.30
N ALA A 374 14.88 25.53 0.26
CA ALA A 374 15.09 26.01 -1.10
C ALA A 374 13.77 26.28 -1.87
N LEU A 375 12.65 25.69 -1.43
CA LEU A 375 11.30 26.00 -1.90
C LEU A 375 10.41 26.48 -0.75
N THR A 376 9.44 27.33 -1.08
CA THR A 376 8.29 27.61 -0.19
C THR A 376 7.24 26.49 -0.32
N PRO A 377 6.36 26.29 0.68
CA PRO A 377 5.30 25.29 0.60
C PRO A 377 4.44 25.43 -0.66
N ALA A 378 4.05 26.65 -1.03
CA ALA A 378 3.26 26.93 -2.23
C ALA A 378 4.03 26.64 -3.55
N ALA A 379 5.34 26.95 -3.61
CA ALA A 379 6.15 26.65 -4.79
C ALA A 379 6.44 25.15 -4.94
N ALA A 380 6.47 24.39 -3.83
CA ALA A 380 6.53 22.94 -3.85
C ALA A 380 5.18 22.31 -4.25
N GLU A 381 4.06 22.89 -3.81
CA GLU A 381 2.71 22.51 -4.23
C GLU A 381 2.49 22.71 -5.73
N GLU A 382 2.80 23.89 -6.28
CA GLU A 382 2.70 24.18 -7.72
C GLU A 382 3.46 23.13 -8.57
N GLN A 383 4.69 22.80 -8.16
CA GLN A 383 5.51 21.78 -8.83
C GLN A 383 4.97 20.36 -8.67
N MET A 384 4.42 20.01 -7.50
CA MET A 384 3.79 18.69 -7.30
C MET A 384 2.49 18.55 -8.10
N ILE A 385 1.66 19.58 -8.19
CA ILE A 385 0.45 19.59 -9.02
C ILE A 385 0.83 19.45 -10.50
N ALA A 386 1.84 20.19 -10.97
CA ALA A 386 2.36 20.04 -12.33
C ALA A 386 2.90 18.63 -12.62
N LEU A 387 3.52 17.97 -11.63
CA LEU A 387 4.03 16.59 -11.73
C LEU A 387 2.94 15.52 -11.66
N LEU A 388 1.82 15.79 -10.97
CA LEU A 388 0.65 14.91 -10.92
C LEU A 388 -0.08 14.84 -12.27
N GLY A 389 -0.10 15.93 -13.03
CA GLY A 389 -0.74 16.01 -14.34
C GLY A 389 -2.27 15.99 -14.24
N GLU A 390 -2.92 15.02 -14.88
CA GLU A 390 -4.39 14.86 -14.87
C GLU A 390 -4.93 14.22 -13.56
N ARG A 391 -4.06 13.90 -12.59
CA ARG A 391 -4.46 13.26 -11.33
C ARG A 391 -5.00 14.29 -10.34
N GLU A 392 -6.26 14.17 -9.96
CA GLU A 392 -6.90 15.00 -8.94
C GLU A 392 -6.16 14.90 -7.59
N PRO A 393 -5.66 16.01 -7.02
CA PRO A 393 -5.06 16.02 -5.68
C PRO A 393 -6.14 16.10 -4.59
N ALA A 394 -5.88 15.52 -3.42
CA ALA A 394 -6.74 15.61 -2.24
C ALA A 394 -5.91 15.72 -0.95
N ASN A 395 -6.42 16.45 0.04
CA ASN A 395 -5.84 16.56 1.38
C ASN A 395 -6.90 16.53 2.50
N GLY A 396 -8.18 16.38 2.15
CA GLY A 396 -9.32 16.56 3.07
C GLY A 396 -9.30 15.72 4.36
N PHE A 397 -8.70 14.52 4.36
CA PHE A 397 -8.51 13.72 5.58
C PHE A 397 -7.72 14.48 6.65
N PHE A 398 -6.62 15.14 6.26
CA PHE A 398 -5.78 15.93 7.17
C PHE A 398 -6.55 17.10 7.79
N TYR A 399 -7.43 17.74 7.02
CA TYR A 399 -8.30 18.83 7.49
C TYR A 399 -9.53 18.34 8.27
N GLY A 400 -9.82 17.04 8.29
CA GLY A 400 -10.98 16.45 8.96
C GLY A 400 -12.30 16.62 8.19
N VAL A 401 -12.22 16.75 6.86
CA VAL A 401 -13.36 16.81 5.92
C VAL A 401 -13.38 15.55 5.04
N GLU A 402 -14.20 15.51 4.00
CA GLU A 402 -14.26 14.39 3.05
C GLU A 402 -12.88 14.12 2.42
N GLY A 403 -12.38 12.89 2.50
CA GLY A 403 -11.00 12.55 2.12
C GLY A 403 -10.64 12.72 0.64
N ALA A 404 -11.62 12.95 -0.24
CA ALA A 404 -11.43 13.26 -1.66
C ALA A 404 -11.40 14.77 -1.96
N THR A 405 -11.61 15.63 -0.95
CA THR A 405 -11.61 17.09 -1.10
C THR A 405 -10.19 17.64 -1.18
N TRP A 406 -9.99 18.60 -2.07
CA TRP A 406 -8.86 19.54 -2.02
C TRP A 406 -9.28 20.78 -1.22
N ALA A 407 -8.75 20.91 -0.02
CA ALA A 407 -8.94 22.06 0.87
C ALA A 407 -7.68 22.94 0.83
N ALA A 408 -7.83 24.16 0.32
CA ALA A 408 -6.79 25.19 0.24
C ALA A 408 -6.97 26.26 1.36
#